data_AF-A0A4Y1QXT3-F1
#
_entry.id   AF-A0A4Y1QXT3-F1
#
_cell.length_a   1.000
_cell.length_b   1.000
_cell.length_c   1.000
_cell.angle_alpha   90.00
_cell.angle_beta   90.00
_cell.angle_gamma   90.00
#
_symmetry.space_group_name_H-M   'P 1'
#
loop_
_entity.id
_entity.type
_entity.pdbx_description
1 polymer ?
#
loop_
_entity_poly.entity_id
_entity_poly.type
_entity_poly.pdbx_seq_one_letter_code
_entity_poly.pdbx_strand_id
1 'polypeptide(L)'
;MDDSCAVCADALEWVAYGACGHREVCSTCVVRLRFICQDRRCCICKTESDAVFVTKALGDYTRMISDFSVLPSEVREGRVGSYWYHEDTQAFF
;
A
#
# COMPACT_ATOMS: atom_id res chain seq x y z
N MET A 1 1.63 14.06 -17.84
CA MET A 1 1.90 12.62 -18.01
C MET A 1 0.96 11.95 -17.04
N ASP A 2 -0.03 11.23 -17.53
CA ASP A 2 -1.08 10.63 -16.70
C ASP A 2 -0.46 9.64 -15.70
N ASP A 3 -0.66 9.89 -14.40
CA ASP A 3 -0.27 9.00 -13.32
C ASP A 3 -1.07 7.70 -13.43
N SER A 4 -0.56 6.76 -14.22
CA SER A 4 -1.18 5.46 -14.47
C SER A 4 -0.46 4.35 -13.73
N CYS A 5 -1.22 3.32 -13.35
CA CYS A 5 -0.72 2.17 -12.62
C CYS A 5 0.24 1.36 -13.48
N ALA A 6 1.45 1.11 -12.99
CA ALA A 6 2.46 0.31 -13.68
C ALA A 6 2.05 -1.16 -13.92
N VAL A 7 0.94 -1.62 -13.31
CA VAL A 7 0.42 -2.99 -13.45
C VAL A 7 -0.79 -3.05 -14.38
N CYS A 8 -1.84 -2.25 -14.13
CA CYS A 8 -3.08 -2.31 -14.91
C CYS A 8 -3.27 -1.16 -15.90
N ALA A 9 -2.38 -0.18 -15.91
CA ALA A 9 -2.46 1.05 -16.73
C ALA A 9 -3.67 1.96 -16.48
N ASP A 10 -4.50 1.68 -15.45
CA ASP A 10 -5.58 2.57 -15.02
C ASP A 10 -5.05 3.79 -14.24
N ALA A 11 -5.85 4.84 -14.10
CA ALA A 11 -5.51 6.03 -13.33
C ALA A 11 -5.21 5.73 -11.85
N LEU A 12 -4.13 6.32 -11.32
CA LEU A 12 -3.73 6.22 -9.92
C LEU A 12 -4.53 7.18 -9.04
N GLU A 13 -5.77 6.85 -8.72
CA GLU A 13 -6.55 7.61 -7.72
C GLU A 13 -6.21 7.20 -6.28
N TRP A 14 -5.91 5.92 -6.09
CA TRP A 14 -5.54 5.32 -4.81
C TRP A 14 -4.31 4.45 -4.99
N VAL A 15 -3.31 4.66 -4.15
CA VAL A 15 -2.03 3.94 -4.20
C VAL A 15 -1.84 3.14 -2.93
N ALA A 16 -1.07 2.06 -3.03
CA ALA A 16 -0.59 1.32 -1.87
C ALA A 16 0.92 1.13 -1.99
N TYR A 17 1.64 1.37 -0.90
CA TYR A 17 3.10 1.29 -0.88
C TYR A 17 3.60 0.74 0.45
N GLY A 18 4.78 0.12 0.42
CA GLY A 18 5.48 -0.34 1.63
C GLY A 18 6.54 0.66 2.08
N ALA A 19 7.39 0.25 3.02
CA ALA A 19 8.50 1.08 3.50
C ALA A 19 9.47 1.55 2.40
N CYS A 20 9.49 0.87 1.25
CA CYS A 20 10.27 1.28 0.07
C CYS A 20 9.76 2.56 -0.63
N GLY A 21 8.52 3.02 -0.35
CA GLY A 21 8.00 4.30 -0.83
C GLY A 21 7.53 4.35 -2.30
N HIS A 22 7.69 3.27 -3.07
CA HIS A 22 7.21 3.16 -4.46
C HIS A 22 5.68 3.19 -4.53
N ARG A 23 5.12 4.16 -5.28
CA ARG A 23 3.69 4.51 -5.35
C ARG A 23 3.11 4.42 -6.76
N GLU A 24 3.84 3.80 -7.68
CA GLU A 24 3.50 3.68 -9.10
C GLU A 24 2.43 2.61 -9.37
N VAL A 25 1.81 2.03 -8.33
CA VAL A 25 0.84 0.94 -8.44
C VAL A 25 -0.41 1.25 -7.63
N CYS A 26 -1.58 1.00 -8.23
CA CYS A 26 -2.86 1.25 -7.58
C CYS A 26 -3.08 0.29 -6.41
N SER A 27 -3.87 0.74 -5.42
CA SER A 27 -4.18 -0.05 -4.23
C SER A 27 -4.80 -1.41 -4.57
N THR A 28 -5.67 -1.46 -5.58
CA THR A 28 -6.31 -2.70 -6.04
C THR A 28 -5.30 -3.73 -6.53
N CYS A 29 -4.31 -3.32 -7.33
CA CYS A 29 -3.28 -4.23 -7.85
C CYS A 29 -2.40 -4.77 -6.71
N VAL A 30 -1.98 -3.91 -5.78
CA VAL A 30 -1.17 -4.33 -4.62
C VAL A 30 -1.96 -5.29 -3.73
N VAL A 31 -3.21 -4.96 -3.41
CA VAL A 31 -4.10 -5.81 -2.59
C VAL A 31 -4.34 -7.17 -3.25
N ARG A 32 -4.62 -7.20 -4.56
CA ARG A 32 -4.81 -8.47 -5.29
C ARG A 32 -3.57 -9.34 -5.28
N LEU A 33 -2.38 -8.77 -5.49
CA LEU A 33 -1.12 -9.53 -5.45
C LEU A 33 -0.87 -10.12 -4.05
N ARG A 34 -1.12 -9.34 -3.01
CA ARG A 34 -0.96 -9.80 -1.62
C ARG A 34 -1.98 -10.88 -1.25
N PHE A 35 -3.25 -10.67 -1.58
CA PHE A 35 -4.32 -11.57 -1.18
C PHE A 35 -4.40 -12.84 -2.05
N ILE A 36 -4.38 -12.69 -3.37
CA ILE A 36 -4.60 -13.80 -4.32
C ILE A 36 -3.29 -14.54 -4.56
N CYS A 37 -2.20 -13.81 -4.85
CA CYS A 37 -0.93 -14.43 -5.20
C CYS A 37 -0.01 -14.67 -4.01
N GLN A 38 -0.39 -14.20 -2.81
CA GLN A 38 0.44 -14.24 -1.61
C GLN A 38 1.82 -13.60 -1.81
N ASP A 39 1.93 -12.65 -2.75
CA ASP A 39 3.16 -11.93 -3.03
C ASP A 39 3.17 -10.58 -2.29
N ARG A 40 4.01 -10.51 -1.25
CA ARG A 40 4.18 -9.32 -0.40
C ARG A 40 5.28 -8.38 -0.86
N ARG A 41 5.90 -8.64 -2.01
CA ARG A 41 7.00 -7.81 -2.52
C ARG A 41 6.46 -6.57 -3.22
N CYS A 42 7.23 -5.49 -3.15
CA CYS A 42 6.99 -4.31 -3.96
C CYS A 42 6.99 -4.69 -5.45
N CYS A 43 6.00 -4.21 -6.21
CA CYS A 43 5.91 -4.47 -7.64
C CYS A 43 7.11 -3.93 -8.42
N ILE A 44 7.72 -2.85 -7.92
CA ILE A 44 8.79 -2.09 -8.58
C ILE A 44 10.16 -2.64 -8.20
N CYS A 45 10.56 -2.54 -6.93
CA CYS A 45 11.90 -2.90 -6.48
C CYS A 45 12.03 -4.32 -5.91
N LYS A 46 10.92 -5.08 -5.84
CA LYS A 46 10.85 -6.46 -5.30
C LYS A 46 11.24 -6.63 -3.83
N THR A 47 11.51 -5.54 -3.11
CA THR A 47 11.69 -5.56 -1.65
C THR A 47 10.45 -6.13 -0.97
N GLU A 48 10.65 -7.11 -0.08
CA GLU A 48 9.58 -7.65 0.77
C GLU A 48 9.06 -6.56 1.71
N SER A 49 7.74 -6.55 1.94
CA SER A 49 7.11 -5.57 2.82
C SER A 49 6.00 -6.25 3.59
N ASP A 50 6.18 -6.36 4.91
CA ASP A 50 5.21 -7.03 5.78
C ASP A 50 3.87 -6.31 5.79
N ALA A 51 3.89 -4.98 5.77
CA ALA A 51 2.71 -4.14 5.68
C ALA A 51 2.78 -3.15 4.50
N VAL A 52 1.61 -2.68 4.06
CA VAL A 52 1.47 -1.56 3.11
C VAL A 52 0.51 -0.51 3.64
N PHE A 53 0.70 0.73 3.21
CA PHE A 53 -0.19 1.84 3.51
C PHE A 53 -0.95 2.26 2.26
N VAL A 54 -2.27 2.36 2.37
CA VAL A 54 -3.18 2.78 1.30
C VAL A 54 -3.52 4.25 1.51
N THR A 55 -3.38 5.05 0.46
CA THR A 55 -3.69 6.48 0.53
C THR A 55 -4.23 6.99 -0.82
N LYS A 56 -4.93 8.11 -0.76
CA LYS A 56 -5.42 8.79 -1.97
C LYS A 56 -4.29 9.58 -2.63
N ALA A 57 -4.17 9.46 -3.94
CA ALA A 57 -3.25 10.25 -4.75
C ALA A 57 -3.88 11.63 -5.02
N LEU A 58 -3.45 12.63 -4.26
CA LEU A 58 -3.88 14.03 -4.33
C LEU A 58 -2.71 14.93 -4.76
N GLY A 59 -1.73 14.36 -5.48
CA GLY A 59 -0.47 15.02 -5.81
C GLY A 59 0.31 15.42 -4.57
N ASP A 60 0.70 16.68 -4.48
CA ASP A 60 1.48 17.25 -3.36
C ASP A 60 0.75 17.18 -2.01
N TYR A 61 -0.57 17.00 -2.01
CA TYR A 61 -1.39 16.89 -0.80
C TYR A 61 -1.58 15.45 -0.32
N THR A 62 -0.97 14.45 -0.98
CA THR A 62 -1.07 13.07 -0.53
C THR A 62 -0.47 12.91 0.86
N ARG A 63 -1.31 12.51 1.82
CA ARG A 63 -0.86 12.13 3.16
C ARG A 63 -0.04 10.84 3.06
N MET A 64 1.21 10.93 3.51
CA MET A 64 2.17 9.82 3.47
C MET A 64 2.60 9.44 4.88
N ILE A 65 2.95 8.16 5.05
CA ILE A 65 3.69 7.65 6.19
C ILE A 65 5.02 7.17 5.64
N SER A 66 6.11 7.81 6.07
CA SER A 66 7.47 7.41 5.71
C SER A 66 8.03 6.38 6.69
N ASP A 67 7.60 6.44 7.95
CA ASP A 67 8.12 5.59 9.02
C ASP A 67 7.18 4.42 9.29
N PHE A 68 7.43 3.28 8.65
CA PHE A 68 6.62 2.08 8.83
C PHE A 68 6.85 1.40 10.19
N SER A 69 7.93 1.75 10.91
CA SER A 69 8.18 1.27 12.28
C SER A 69 7.14 1.72 13.30
N VAL A 70 6.38 2.79 13.02
CA VAL A 70 5.28 3.20 13.90
C VAL A 70 4.04 2.30 13.76
N LEU A 71 3.98 1.48 12.71
CA LEU A 71 2.87 0.56 12.50
C LEU A 71 3.12 -0.69 13.36
N PRO A 72 2.14 -1.10 14.19
CA PRO A 72 2.33 -2.26 15.05
C PRO A 72 2.46 -3.54 14.20
N SER A 73 3.33 -4.45 14.64
CA SER A 73 3.68 -5.68 13.92
C SER A 73 2.72 -6.85 14.19
N GLU A 74 2.05 -6.85 15.35
CA GLU A 74 1.13 -7.91 15.78
C GLU A 74 -0.28 -7.33 15.95
N VAL A 75 -0.94 -7.07 14.82
CA VAL A 75 -2.28 -6.47 14.81
C VAL A 75 -3.30 -7.47 14.29
N ARG A 76 -4.43 -7.56 14.98
CA ARG A 76 -5.64 -8.18 14.43
C ARG A 76 -6.40 -7.16 13.59
N GLU A 77 -7.23 -7.64 12.67
CA GLU A 77 -8.12 -6.76 11.91
C GLU A 77 -8.88 -5.78 12.81
N GLY A 78 -8.91 -4.51 12.39
CA GLY A 78 -9.64 -3.48 13.11
C GLY A 78 -8.93 -2.13 13.17
N ARG A 79 -9.38 -1.29 14.09
CA ARG A 79 -8.85 0.06 14.29
C ARG A 79 -7.55 0.03 15.10
N VAL A 80 -6.52 0.67 14.56
CA VAL A 80 -5.18 0.83 15.14
C VAL A 80 -4.84 2.31 15.23
N GLY A 81 -5.07 2.90 16.40
CA GLY A 81 -4.92 4.34 16.58
C GLY A 81 -5.83 5.14 15.63
N SER A 82 -5.20 5.83 14.67
CA SER A 82 -5.89 6.63 13.65
C SER A 82 -6.16 5.89 12.34
N TYR A 83 -5.67 4.66 12.19
CA TYR A 83 -5.77 3.89 10.95
C TYR A 83 -6.64 2.64 11.16
N TRP A 84 -7.12 2.06 10.07
CA TRP A 84 -7.71 0.73 10.06
C TRP A 84 -6.71 -0.27 9.43
N TYR A 85 -6.62 -1.47 9.98
CA TYR A 85 -5.77 -2.55 9.50
C TYR A 85 -6.62 -3.74 9.01
N HIS A 86 -6.27 -4.28 7.84
CA HIS A 86 -6.89 -5.48 7.27
C HIS A 86 -5.86 -6.61 7.22
N GLU A 87 -6.16 -7.71 7.91
CA GLU A 87 -5.19 -8.78 8.22
C GLU A 87 -4.76 -9.56 6.97
N ASP A 88 -5.70 -9.93 6.11
CA ASP A 88 -5.43 -10.78 4.93
C ASP A 88 -4.56 -10.10 3.88
N THR A 89 -4.61 -8.77 3.83
CA THR A 89 -3.87 -7.94 2.85
C THR A 89 -2.68 -7.24 3.47
N GLN A 90 -2.55 -7.30 4.80
CA GLN A 90 -1.58 -6.56 5.58
C GLN A 90 -1.54 -5.06 5.21
N ALA A 91 -2.73 -4.46 5.02
CA ALA A 91 -2.87 -3.10 4.55
C ALA A 91 -3.47 -2.18 5.63
N PHE A 92 -2.93 -0.97 5.71
CA PHE A 92 -3.43 0.12 6.55
C PHE A 92 -4.13 1.20 5.71
N PHE A 93 -5.20 1.80 6.23
CA PHE A 93 -6.00 2.85 5.57
C PHE A 93 -6.36 3.97 6.56
#